data_AF-A0A841JH73-F1
#
_entry.id   AF-A0A841JH73-F1
#
_cell.length_a   1.000
_cell.length_b   1.000
_cell.length_c   1.000
_cell.angle_alpha   90.00
_cell.angle_beta   90.00
_cell.angle_gamma   90.00
#
_symmetry.space_group_name_H-M   'P 1'
#
loop_
_entity.id
_entity.type
_entity.pdbx_description
1 polymer ?
#
loop_
_entity_poly.entity_id
_entity_poly.type
_entity_poly.pdbx_seq_one_letter_code
_entity_poly.pdbx_strand_id
1 'polypeptide(L)'
;MLNIITDADLKAGHITKDNQQNTWHFKADNVTDFAFGISNHYVWQSSSLVVDVENQRRTRVDAVYNPHDTTYRPVIDYARKTVQAISYQFPKIPYPYSHETIFDGPDEMEFPMMVDNNPFERKKDAIQLTAHEIFHTIFPFYVGTNETKYSFMDEGWATMAEFYLHPMIDPSIPVDYDMTDINTSSGIEQDVPVMTLTPQLAGGARFMDKDQKPALAYFYVKEMLGDELFLKALRVYINSWKGKHPTPYDFFNCINTTSGKNLDWFWQNWFFEKGVPDLAISKVILKNKICSLVVSNVGTEAVPVHLTVYFADGSKQYLNSSAACWMNGAKTKAFSFSTSKRLKEITLGTAYDADINKQNNYWKAP
;
A
#
# COMPACT_ATOMS: atom_id res chain seq x y z
N MET A 1 9.85 14.85 20.09
CA MET A 1 10.68 13.63 20.15
C MET A 1 11.56 13.75 21.37
N LEU A 2 11.71 12.66 22.10
CA LEU A 2 12.47 12.54 23.34
C LEU A 2 13.37 11.31 23.22
N ASN A 3 14.63 11.40 23.66
CA ASN A 3 15.46 10.22 23.83
C ASN A 3 15.23 9.72 25.27
N ILE A 4 14.65 8.53 25.41
CA ILE A 4 14.33 7.89 26.69
C ILE A 4 15.56 7.15 27.22
N ILE A 5 16.29 6.48 26.32
CA ILE A 5 17.58 5.82 26.60
C ILE A 5 18.55 6.25 25.50
N THR A 6 19.72 6.75 25.91
CA THR A 6 20.82 7.16 25.02
C THR A 6 22.03 6.24 25.15
N ASP A 7 22.99 6.36 24.23
CA ASP A 7 24.31 5.73 24.35
C ASP A 7 25.03 6.04 25.67
N ALA A 8 24.83 7.25 26.21
CA ALA A 8 25.42 7.66 27.47
C ALA A 8 24.78 6.91 28.65
N ASP A 9 23.47 6.73 28.62
CA ASP A 9 22.74 5.98 29.66
C ASP A 9 23.13 4.51 29.65
N LEU A 10 23.29 3.91 28.46
CA LEU A 10 23.77 2.53 28.30
C LEU A 10 25.16 2.34 28.89
N LYS A 11 26.09 3.28 28.64
CA LYS A 11 27.45 3.25 29.21
C LYS A 11 27.45 3.45 30.72
N ALA A 12 26.52 4.24 31.26
CA ALA A 12 26.36 4.44 32.69
C ALA A 12 25.77 3.22 33.40
N GLY A 13 25.03 2.35 32.70
CA GLY A 13 24.53 1.08 33.24
C GLY A 13 23.35 1.22 34.22
N HIS A 14 22.76 2.41 34.35
CA HIS A 14 21.67 2.70 35.30
C HIS A 14 20.29 2.77 34.62
N ILE A 15 20.04 1.91 33.63
CA ILE A 15 18.77 1.87 32.87
C ILE A 15 17.62 1.26 33.68
N THR A 16 17.92 0.27 34.51
CA THR A 16 16.93 -0.41 35.36
C THR A 16 17.31 -0.24 36.83
N LYS A 17 16.37 -0.55 37.75
CA LYS A 17 16.65 -0.51 39.18
C LYS A 17 17.68 -1.58 39.53
N ASP A 18 18.58 -1.27 40.45
CA ASP A 18 19.60 -2.20 40.97
C ASP A 18 18.98 -3.21 41.94
N ASN A 19 18.22 -4.14 41.38
CA ASN A 19 17.61 -5.26 42.07
C ASN A 19 18.10 -6.56 41.45
N GLN A 20 18.17 -7.64 42.23
CA GLN A 20 18.43 -8.99 41.70
C GLN A 20 17.43 -9.41 40.62
N GLN A 21 16.18 -8.93 40.72
CA GLN A 21 15.12 -9.14 39.75
C GLN A 21 14.30 -7.86 39.60
N ASN A 22 14.02 -7.48 38.36
CA ASN A 22 13.04 -6.46 38.02
C ASN A 22 11.83 -7.14 37.35
N THR A 23 10.63 -6.69 37.69
CA THR A 23 9.37 -7.23 37.17
C THR A 23 8.57 -6.13 36.52
N TRP A 24 8.15 -6.37 35.28
CA TRP A 24 7.25 -5.50 34.53
C TRP A 24 5.93 -6.23 34.30
N HIS A 25 4.83 -5.50 34.45
CA HIS A 25 3.48 -6.00 34.22
C HIS A 25 2.87 -5.24 33.06
N PHE A 26 2.55 -5.96 31.98
CA PHE A 26 1.89 -5.40 30.80
C PHE A 26 0.44 -5.85 30.77
N LYS A 27 -0.45 -4.96 30.33
CA LYS A 27 -1.85 -5.27 30.06
C LYS A 27 -2.25 -4.61 28.74
N ALA A 28 -2.80 -5.40 27.84
CA ALA A 28 -3.43 -4.94 26.61
C ALA A 28 -4.85 -5.54 26.54
N ASP A 29 -5.82 -4.74 26.13
CA ASP A 29 -7.20 -5.15 25.93
C ASP A 29 -7.52 -5.06 24.43
N ASN A 30 -8.33 -5.99 23.90
CA ASN A 30 -8.73 -6.04 22.48
C ASN A 30 -7.56 -6.15 21.49
N VAL A 31 -6.61 -7.05 21.78
CA VAL A 31 -5.51 -7.43 20.88
C VAL A 31 -5.61 -8.92 20.54
N THR A 32 -5.23 -9.28 19.33
CA THR A 32 -5.30 -10.67 18.83
C THR A 32 -3.96 -11.39 18.83
N ASP A 33 -2.86 -10.64 19.02
CA ASP A 33 -1.51 -11.17 19.10
C ASP A 33 -0.66 -10.35 20.10
N PHE A 34 0.54 -10.84 20.41
CA PHE A 34 1.44 -10.24 21.38
C PHE A 34 2.91 -10.52 21.04
N ALA A 35 3.71 -9.46 21.01
CA ALA A 35 5.16 -9.51 20.98
C ALA A 35 5.77 -8.79 22.18
N PHE A 36 7.00 -9.20 22.53
CA PHE A 36 7.84 -8.47 23.46
C PHE A 36 9.31 -8.60 23.06
N GLY A 37 10.05 -7.49 23.15
CA GLY A 37 11.49 -7.44 22.95
C GLY A 37 12.20 -6.99 24.23
N ILE A 38 13.38 -7.54 24.47
CA ILE A 38 14.28 -7.08 25.54
C ILE A 38 15.68 -6.88 24.96
N SER A 39 16.35 -5.81 25.38
CA SER A 39 17.75 -5.55 25.04
C SER A 39 18.46 -4.87 26.20
N ASN A 40 19.76 -5.14 26.34
CA ASN A 40 20.67 -4.45 27.26
C ASN A 40 21.62 -3.47 26.54
N HIS A 41 21.45 -3.27 25.24
CA HIS A 41 22.34 -2.46 24.41
C HIS A 41 21.61 -1.56 23.40
N TYR A 42 20.28 -1.44 23.50
CA TYR A 42 19.48 -0.62 22.60
C TYR A 42 19.18 0.76 23.19
N VAL A 43 19.13 1.76 22.33
CA VAL A 43 18.62 3.09 22.64
C VAL A 43 17.11 3.14 22.40
N TRP A 44 16.43 4.10 23.01
CA TRP A 44 14.98 4.27 22.89
C TRP A 44 14.64 5.74 22.63
N GLN A 45 14.00 5.99 21.49
CA GLN A 45 13.39 7.28 21.15
C GLN A 45 11.88 7.20 21.22
N SER A 46 11.24 8.25 21.72
CA SER A 46 9.79 8.33 21.86
C SER A 46 9.22 9.64 21.34
N SER A 47 8.01 9.57 20.81
CA SER A 47 7.21 10.67 20.34
C SER A 47 5.75 10.43 20.69
N SER A 48 4.91 11.44 20.53
CA SER A 48 3.47 11.23 20.69
C SER A 48 2.69 12.25 19.87
N LEU A 49 1.55 11.83 19.32
CA LEU A 49 0.61 12.65 18.57
C LEU A 49 -0.83 12.43 19.00
N VAL A 50 -1.66 13.47 18.91
CA VAL A 50 -3.11 13.32 19.04
C VAL A 50 -3.55 12.57 17.79
N VAL A 51 -4.29 11.48 17.97
CA VAL A 51 -4.84 10.64 16.89
C VAL A 51 -6.37 10.73 16.81
N ASP A 52 -6.99 11.27 17.86
CA ASP A 52 -8.41 11.54 17.96
C ASP A 52 -8.60 12.94 18.53
N VAL A 53 -8.92 13.91 17.67
CA VAL A 53 -9.09 15.31 18.09
C VAL A 53 -10.35 15.48 18.94
N GLU A 54 -11.40 14.71 18.67
CA GLU A 54 -12.69 14.83 19.38
C GLU A 54 -12.54 14.37 20.84
N ASN A 55 -11.84 13.26 21.06
CA ASN A 55 -11.64 12.69 22.40
C ASN A 55 -10.29 13.04 23.02
N GLN A 56 -9.47 13.88 22.36
CA GLN A 56 -8.10 14.22 22.76
C GLN A 56 -7.20 12.99 23.01
N ARG A 57 -7.48 11.88 22.34
CA ARG A 57 -6.72 10.63 22.52
C ARG A 57 -5.38 10.72 21.81
N ARG A 58 -4.35 10.23 22.49
CA ARG A 58 -2.96 10.25 22.02
C ARG A 58 -2.44 8.84 21.83
N THR A 59 -1.58 8.68 20.84
CA THR A 59 -0.77 7.48 20.64
C THR A 59 0.69 7.86 20.90
N ARG A 60 1.40 7.06 21.71
CA ARG A 60 2.85 7.13 21.85
C ARG A 60 3.49 6.36 20.69
N VAL A 61 4.55 6.87 20.11
CA VAL A 61 5.26 6.16 19.04
C VAL A 61 6.71 6.05 19.47
N ASP A 62 7.25 4.85 19.41
CA ASP A 62 8.57 4.51 19.91
C ASP A 62 9.44 3.91 18.80
N ALA A 63 10.74 4.15 18.86
CA ALA A 63 11.74 3.43 18.10
C ALA A 63 12.80 2.92 19.09
N VAL A 64 13.07 1.62 19.08
CA VAL A 64 13.96 0.95 20.03
C VAL A 64 14.97 0.13 19.23
N TYR A 65 16.24 0.53 19.25
CA TYR A 65 17.21 0.03 18.27
C TYR A 65 18.64 0.00 18.75
N ASN A 66 19.48 -0.78 18.08
CA ASN A 66 20.92 -0.80 18.34
C ASN A 66 21.57 0.50 17.84
N PRO A 67 22.24 1.30 18.69
CA PRO A 67 22.82 2.57 18.25
C PRO A 67 23.92 2.45 17.19
N HIS A 68 24.47 1.24 16.98
CA HIS A 68 25.37 0.94 15.88
C HIS A 68 24.69 0.99 14.51
N ASP A 69 23.38 0.70 14.45
CA ASP A 69 22.59 0.71 13.23
C ASP A 69 22.06 2.12 12.96
N THR A 70 22.92 2.94 12.37
CA THR A 70 22.63 4.37 12.16
C THR A 70 21.44 4.63 11.21
N THR A 71 21.07 3.64 10.40
CA THR A 71 19.91 3.63 9.50
C THR A 71 18.58 3.67 10.26
N TYR A 72 18.57 3.27 11.53
CA TYR A 72 17.39 3.26 12.39
C TYR A 72 17.07 4.61 13.04
N ARG A 73 18.06 5.51 13.12
CA ARG A 73 17.91 6.85 13.74
C ARG A 73 16.73 7.68 13.21
N PRO A 74 16.39 7.68 11.90
CA PRO A 74 15.24 8.42 11.40
C PRO A 74 13.91 7.66 11.52
N VAL A 75 13.89 6.38 11.90
CA VAL A 75 12.67 5.54 11.91
C VAL A 75 11.58 6.11 12.81
N ILE A 76 11.94 6.73 13.94
CA ILE A 76 10.96 7.42 14.81
C ILE A 76 10.18 8.53 14.08
N ASP A 77 10.81 9.24 13.13
CA ASP A 77 10.12 10.26 12.33
C ASP A 77 9.18 9.61 11.32
N TYR A 78 9.63 8.55 10.64
CA TYR A 78 8.82 7.81 9.68
C TYR A 78 7.58 7.22 10.36
N ALA A 79 7.78 6.47 11.45
CA ALA A 79 6.72 5.87 12.24
C ALA A 79 5.69 6.91 12.73
N ARG A 80 6.16 8.02 13.29
CA ARG A 80 5.29 9.08 13.81
C ARG A 80 4.51 9.77 12.68
N LYS A 81 5.06 9.85 11.47
CA LYS A 81 4.34 10.35 10.28
C LYS A 81 3.37 9.31 9.72
N THR A 82 3.70 8.02 9.76
CA THR A 82 2.78 6.93 9.37
C THR A 82 1.55 6.90 10.26
N VAL A 83 1.71 6.91 11.59
CA VAL A 83 0.57 6.96 12.54
C VAL A 83 -0.29 8.21 12.31
N GLN A 84 0.34 9.34 11.96
CA GLN A 84 -0.37 10.56 11.58
C GLN A 84 -1.15 10.38 10.27
N ALA A 85 -0.52 9.81 9.24
CA ALA A 85 -1.11 9.56 7.94
C ALA A 85 -2.32 8.62 8.04
N ILE A 86 -2.20 7.55 8.81
CA ILE A 86 -3.31 6.63 9.14
C ILE A 86 -4.47 7.38 9.81
N SER A 87 -4.13 8.24 10.77
CA SER A 87 -5.12 8.99 11.55
C SER A 87 -5.92 10.00 10.71
N TYR A 88 -5.25 10.71 9.78
CA TYR A 88 -5.80 11.93 9.20
C TYR A 88 -5.90 11.94 7.67
N GLN A 89 -5.19 11.06 6.97
CA GLN A 89 -5.16 11.01 5.50
C GLN A 89 -5.73 9.70 4.95
N PHE A 90 -5.22 8.53 5.36
CA PHE A 90 -5.63 7.24 4.83
C PHE A 90 -5.41 6.10 5.84
N PRO A 91 -6.48 5.45 6.36
CA PRO A 91 -7.88 5.53 5.95
C PRO A 91 -8.66 6.69 6.61
N LYS A 92 -7.98 7.57 7.36
CA LYS A 92 -8.61 8.69 8.10
C LYS A 92 -9.57 8.20 9.19
N ILE A 93 -9.06 7.31 10.04
CA ILE A 93 -9.72 6.87 11.28
C ILE A 93 -8.77 7.14 12.44
N PRO A 94 -9.26 7.44 13.66
CA PRO A 94 -8.37 7.55 14.81
C PRO A 94 -7.54 6.27 15.01
N TYR A 95 -6.21 6.39 15.05
CA TYR A 95 -5.31 5.23 15.25
C TYR A 95 -5.78 4.42 16.47
N PRO A 96 -6.02 3.11 16.37
CA PRO A 96 -6.83 2.40 17.36
C PRO A 96 -6.13 2.19 18.70
N TYR A 97 -4.80 2.15 18.71
CA TYR A 97 -4.03 1.77 19.90
C TYR A 97 -3.35 2.93 20.61
N SER A 98 -2.96 2.69 21.87
CA SER A 98 -2.35 3.68 22.77
C SER A 98 -0.86 3.91 22.49
N HIS A 99 -0.19 2.96 21.86
CA HIS A 99 1.19 3.09 21.43
C HIS A 99 1.47 2.28 20.17
N GLU A 100 2.62 2.55 19.56
CA GLU A 100 3.21 1.80 18.45
C GLU A 100 4.73 1.79 18.63
N THR A 101 5.37 0.63 18.59
CA THR A 101 6.81 0.48 18.85
C THR A 101 7.49 -0.16 17.66
N ILE A 102 8.45 0.55 17.05
CA ILE A 102 9.25 0.00 15.96
C ILE A 102 10.53 -0.51 16.60
N PHE A 103 10.68 -1.83 16.60
CA PHE A 103 11.78 -2.54 17.24
C PHE A 103 12.75 -3.05 16.18
N ASP A 104 14.04 -2.80 16.38
CA ASP A 104 15.13 -3.31 15.57
C ASP A 104 15.40 -4.77 15.92
N GLY A 105 14.72 -5.70 15.26
CA GLY A 105 14.94 -7.12 15.43
C GLY A 105 15.17 -7.82 14.10
N PRO A 106 15.18 -9.16 14.11
CA PRO A 106 15.72 -9.97 13.02
C PRO A 106 14.75 -10.21 11.86
N ASP A 107 13.50 -9.76 11.96
CA ASP A 107 12.43 -10.08 11.00
C ASP A 107 11.74 -8.82 10.48
N GLU A 108 10.74 -9.03 9.62
CA GLU A 108 9.83 -8.01 9.10
C GLU A 108 8.42 -8.45 9.46
N MET A 109 8.01 -8.20 10.71
CA MET A 109 6.76 -8.73 11.24
C MET A 109 5.96 -7.71 12.05
N GLU A 110 4.67 -7.70 11.78
CA GLU A 110 3.69 -6.91 12.47
C GLU A 110 3.15 -7.58 13.75
N PHE A 111 2.88 -6.77 14.77
CA PHE A 111 2.06 -7.15 15.93
C PHE A 111 1.17 -5.96 16.33
N PRO A 112 0.12 -6.18 17.13
CA PRO A 112 -0.62 -5.05 17.71
C PRO A 112 0.31 -4.21 18.59
N MET A 113 0.51 -2.93 18.23
CA MET A 113 1.31 -1.93 18.96
C MET A 113 2.83 -2.14 18.93
N MET A 114 3.33 -3.09 18.15
CA MET A 114 4.75 -3.34 17.98
C MET A 114 5.01 -3.93 16.60
N VAL A 115 6.05 -3.45 15.94
CA VAL A 115 6.55 -4.04 14.70
C VAL A 115 8.03 -4.38 14.88
N ASP A 116 8.43 -5.52 14.35
CA ASP A 116 9.81 -5.99 14.31
C ASP A 116 10.33 -5.75 12.89
N ASN A 117 11.26 -4.80 12.73
CA ASN A 117 11.75 -4.40 11.41
C ASN A 117 13.27 -4.48 11.36
N ASN A 118 13.79 -5.12 10.33
CA ASN A 118 15.20 -5.05 9.98
C ASN A 118 15.64 -3.62 9.56
N PRO A 119 16.93 -3.26 9.72
CA PRO A 119 17.48 -2.00 9.23
C PRO A 119 17.61 -1.96 7.71
N PHE A 120 17.30 -0.80 7.09
CA PHE A 120 17.46 -0.58 5.65
C PHE A 120 18.39 0.59 5.33
N GLU A 121 19.33 0.37 4.40
CA GLU A 121 20.24 1.40 3.89
C GLU A 121 19.52 2.46 3.04
N ARG A 122 18.59 2.01 2.19
CA ARG A 122 17.81 2.92 1.35
C ARG A 122 16.68 3.52 2.18
N LYS A 123 16.67 4.86 2.26
CA LYS A 123 15.62 5.63 2.92
C LYS A 123 14.21 5.27 2.47
N LYS A 124 14.02 5.02 1.18
CA LYS A 124 12.73 4.65 0.60
C LYS A 124 12.23 3.33 1.21
N ASP A 125 13.06 2.31 1.20
CA ASP A 125 12.72 0.98 1.73
C ASP A 125 12.38 1.07 3.23
N ALA A 126 13.17 1.80 4.01
CA ALA A 126 12.89 2.02 5.43
C ALA A 126 11.51 2.67 5.66
N ILE A 127 11.13 3.67 4.85
CA ILE A 127 9.83 4.32 4.93
C ILE A 127 8.71 3.37 4.50
N GLN A 128 8.91 2.63 3.39
CA GLN A 128 7.91 1.71 2.86
C GLN A 128 7.63 0.58 3.85
N LEU A 129 8.67 -0.08 4.37
CA LEU A 129 8.50 -1.14 5.36
C LEU A 129 7.90 -0.60 6.66
N THR A 130 8.40 0.53 7.19
CA THR A 130 7.79 1.14 8.40
C THR A 130 6.32 1.48 8.17
N ALA A 131 5.95 1.91 6.96
CA ALA A 131 4.55 2.17 6.62
C ALA A 131 3.72 0.89 6.50
N HIS A 132 4.28 -0.15 5.88
CA HIS A 132 3.68 -1.48 5.71
C HIS A 132 3.31 -2.07 7.07
N GLU A 133 4.31 -2.29 7.94
CA GLU A 133 4.11 -2.97 9.22
C GLU A 133 3.16 -2.20 10.15
N ILE A 134 3.29 -0.86 10.22
CA ILE A 134 2.37 -0.06 11.03
C ILE A 134 0.94 -0.10 10.45
N PHE A 135 0.77 -0.23 9.14
CA PHE A 135 -0.56 -0.33 8.54
C PHE A 135 -1.29 -1.62 8.96
N HIS A 136 -0.55 -2.68 9.29
CA HIS A 136 -1.16 -3.91 9.81
C HIS A 136 -1.93 -3.72 11.12
N THR A 137 -1.70 -2.60 11.83
CA THR A 137 -2.56 -2.17 12.93
C THR A 137 -4.04 -2.15 12.53
N ILE A 138 -4.37 -1.79 11.28
CA ILE A 138 -5.76 -1.80 10.80
C ILE A 138 -6.19 -3.21 10.41
N PHE A 139 -5.39 -3.90 9.59
CA PHE A 139 -5.63 -5.25 9.09
C PHE A 139 -4.37 -6.10 9.29
N PRO A 140 -4.37 -7.19 10.07
CA PRO A 140 -5.55 -7.83 10.61
C PRO A 140 -5.97 -7.29 11.97
N PHE A 141 -5.15 -6.53 12.69
CA PHE A 141 -5.33 -6.43 14.14
C PHE A 141 -6.57 -5.67 14.62
N TYR A 142 -6.92 -4.55 13.99
CA TYR A 142 -8.10 -3.79 14.43
C TYR A 142 -9.41 -4.35 13.87
N VAL A 143 -9.40 -4.84 12.63
CA VAL A 143 -10.59 -5.37 11.94
C VAL A 143 -10.84 -6.85 12.19
N GLY A 144 -9.78 -7.62 12.41
CA GLY A 144 -9.81 -9.07 12.65
C GLY A 144 -9.89 -9.91 11.38
N THR A 145 -9.29 -9.47 10.27
CA THR A 145 -9.21 -10.28 9.04
C THR A 145 -8.46 -11.59 9.28
N ASN A 146 -8.78 -12.63 8.51
CA ASN A 146 -8.19 -13.96 8.69
C ASN A 146 -6.98 -14.12 7.77
N GLU A 147 -5.84 -13.64 8.22
CA GLU A 147 -4.54 -13.74 7.51
C GLU A 147 -4.22 -15.19 7.12
N THR A 148 -4.41 -16.15 8.03
CA THR A 148 -4.09 -17.57 7.76
C THR A 148 -4.86 -18.15 6.57
N LYS A 149 -6.05 -17.64 6.26
CA LYS A 149 -6.86 -18.10 5.11
C LYS A 149 -6.80 -17.16 3.92
N TYR A 150 -6.70 -15.86 4.16
CA TYR A 150 -6.87 -14.78 3.18
C TYR A 150 -5.88 -13.64 3.46
N SER A 151 -4.59 -13.95 3.50
CA SER A 151 -3.50 -12.98 3.76
C SER A 151 -3.54 -11.73 2.86
N PHE A 152 -4.16 -11.82 1.68
CA PHE A 152 -4.37 -10.63 0.83
C PHE A 152 -5.25 -9.53 1.46
N MET A 153 -6.04 -9.89 2.49
CA MET A 153 -6.93 -8.96 3.20
C MET A 153 -6.19 -8.06 4.18
N ASP A 154 -4.91 -8.30 4.41
CA ASP A 154 -4.03 -7.54 5.29
C ASP A 154 -2.81 -7.07 4.50
N GLU A 155 -2.05 -8.02 3.94
CA GLU A 155 -0.85 -7.77 3.12
C GLU A 155 -1.13 -6.82 1.95
N GLY A 156 -2.20 -7.06 1.18
CA GLY A 156 -2.55 -6.18 0.06
C GLY A 156 -2.82 -4.73 0.49
N TRP A 157 -3.32 -4.51 1.71
CA TRP A 157 -3.50 -3.15 2.24
C TRP A 157 -2.19 -2.53 2.73
N ALA A 158 -1.35 -3.33 3.40
CA ALA A 158 -0.04 -2.89 3.85
C ALA A 158 0.90 -2.58 2.68
N THR A 159 0.90 -3.43 1.65
CA THR A 159 1.57 -3.18 0.36
C THR A 159 1.04 -1.92 -0.32
N MET A 160 -0.28 -1.68 -0.32
CA MET A 160 -0.84 -0.42 -0.84
C MET A 160 -0.33 0.78 -0.02
N ALA A 161 -0.18 0.63 1.29
CA ALA A 161 0.32 1.70 2.16
C ALA A 161 1.77 2.08 1.84
N GLU A 162 2.63 1.13 1.44
CA GLU A 162 4.02 1.41 1.04
C GLU A 162 4.12 2.53 0.00
N PHE A 163 3.33 2.45 -1.07
CA PHE A 163 3.39 3.43 -2.15
C PHE A 163 2.41 4.58 -1.98
N TYR A 164 1.31 4.38 -1.26
CA TYR A 164 0.32 5.43 -1.06
C TYR A 164 0.68 6.39 0.08
N LEU A 165 1.31 5.90 1.16
CA LEU A 165 1.70 6.71 2.30
C LEU A 165 3.11 7.31 2.19
N HIS A 166 4.05 6.69 1.46
CA HIS A 166 5.41 7.26 1.37
C HIS A 166 5.44 8.72 0.92
N PRO A 167 4.62 9.20 -0.06
CA PRO A 167 4.67 10.60 -0.46
C PRO A 167 4.19 11.56 0.64
N MET A 168 3.39 11.05 1.58
CA MET A 168 2.92 11.79 2.75
C MET A 168 3.97 11.85 3.86
N ILE A 169 4.87 10.87 3.91
CA ILE A 169 5.96 10.76 4.89
C ILE A 169 7.18 11.55 4.42
N ASP A 170 7.55 11.37 3.15
CA ASP A 170 8.61 12.11 2.47
C ASP A 170 8.28 12.36 0.99
N PRO A 171 7.78 13.56 0.64
CA PRO A 171 7.45 13.91 -0.73
C PRO A 171 8.67 14.13 -1.64
N SER A 172 9.90 14.12 -1.10
CA SER A 172 11.11 14.24 -1.91
C SER A 172 11.52 12.94 -2.60
N ILE A 173 10.96 11.81 -2.15
CA ILE A 173 11.20 10.50 -2.75
C ILE A 173 10.30 10.37 -3.99
N PRO A 174 10.87 10.05 -5.16
CA PRO A 174 10.08 9.81 -6.35
C PRO A 174 9.05 8.70 -6.13
N VAL A 175 7.87 8.91 -6.71
CA VAL A 175 6.84 7.88 -6.80
C VAL A 175 7.26 6.86 -7.86
N ASP A 176 7.76 5.72 -7.40
CA ASP A 176 8.04 4.54 -8.21
C ASP A 176 7.73 3.25 -7.42
N TYR A 177 7.36 2.20 -8.14
CA TYR A 177 7.10 0.88 -7.55
C TYR A 177 7.60 -0.20 -8.50
N ASP A 178 8.17 -1.28 -7.95
CA ASP A 178 8.71 -2.36 -8.76
C ASP A 178 7.60 -3.31 -9.19
N MET A 179 7.23 -3.21 -10.47
CA MET A 179 6.18 -4.03 -11.07
C MET A 179 6.76 -5.31 -11.71
N THR A 180 8.03 -5.66 -11.47
CA THR A 180 8.69 -6.80 -12.13
C THR A 180 7.99 -8.11 -11.82
N ASP A 181 7.65 -8.36 -10.57
CA ASP A 181 7.07 -9.65 -10.16
C ASP A 181 5.70 -9.87 -10.80
N ILE A 182 4.78 -8.92 -10.69
CA ILE A 182 3.47 -9.02 -11.36
C ILE A 182 3.60 -9.12 -12.89
N ASN A 183 4.51 -8.38 -13.51
CA ASN A 183 4.67 -8.40 -14.97
C ASN A 183 5.30 -9.69 -15.50
N THR A 184 6.06 -10.42 -14.68
CA THR A 184 6.74 -11.65 -15.10
C THR A 184 6.00 -12.92 -14.69
N SER A 185 5.10 -12.83 -13.71
CA SER A 185 4.33 -13.97 -13.22
C SER A 185 2.88 -14.00 -13.68
N SER A 186 2.26 -12.88 -14.07
CA SER A 186 0.90 -12.89 -14.61
C SER A 186 0.79 -13.74 -15.88
N GLY A 187 -0.17 -14.66 -15.92
CA GLY A 187 -0.43 -15.56 -17.03
C GLY A 187 0.39 -16.86 -17.07
N ILE A 188 1.39 -17.05 -16.21
CA ILE A 188 2.18 -18.30 -16.16
C ILE A 188 1.47 -19.39 -15.35
N GLU A 189 1.89 -20.65 -15.40
CA GLU A 189 1.21 -21.77 -14.73
C GLU A 189 0.96 -21.56 -13.22
N GLN A 190 1.90 -20.94 -12.51
CA GLN A 190 1.83 -20.67 -11.07
C GLN A 190 0.87 -19.55 -10.67
N ASP A 191 0.42 -18.73 -11.63
CA ASP A 191 -0.51 -17.65 -11.37
C ASP A 191 -1.92 -18.21 -11.09
N VAL A 192 -2.44 -17.93 -9.89
CA VAL A 192 -3.75 -18.40 -9.42
C VAL A 192 -4.62 -17.20 -9.00
N PRO A 193 -5.93 -17.37 -8.87
CA PRO A 193 -6.78 -16.29 -8.38
C PRO A 193 -6.38 -15.85 -6.97
N VAL A 194 -6.45 -14.56 -6.67
CA VAL A 194 -6.17 -13.99 -5.33
C VAL A 194 -7.03 -14.62 -4.23
N MET A 195 -8.23 -15.08 -4.57
CA MET A 195 -9.12 -15.80 -3.64
C MET A 195 -8.65 -17.23 -3.27
N THR A 196 -7.56 -17.72 -3.86
CA THR A 196 -6.92 -18.98 -3.44
C THR A 196 -6.49 -18.86 -1.99
N LEU A 197 -6.80 -19.89 -1.18
CA LEU A 197 -6.51 -19.83 0.25
C LEU A 197 -4.99 -19.75 0.49
N THR A 198 -4.55 -18.90 1.41
CA THR A 198 -3.12 -18.72 1.74
C THR A 198 -2.35 -20.03 1.95
N PRO A 199 -2.88 -21.07 2.64
CA PRO A 199 -2.17 -22.34 2.83
C PRO A 199 -1.99 -23.16 1.55
N GLN A 200 -2.67 -22.79 0.46
CA GLN A 200 -2.57 -23.43 -0.85
C GLN A 200 -1.64 -22.68 -1.81
N LEU A 201 -1.20 -21.47 -1.45
CA LEU A 201 -0.28 -20.68 -2.27
C LEU A 201 1.13 -21.29 -2.25
N ALA A 202 1.79 -21.26 -3.40
CA ALA A 202 3.15 -21.77 -3.58
C ALA A 202 3.88 -20.99 -4.69
N GLY A 203 5.22 -21.07 -4.72
CA GLY A 203 6.02 -20.38 -5.73
C GLY A 203 5.80 -18.86 -5.72
N GLY A 204 5.81 -18.23 -6.89
CA GLY A 204 5.62 -16.77 -7.01
C GLY A 204 4.26 -16.26 -6.52
N ALA A 205 3.21 -17.09 -6.65
CA ALA A 205 1.86 -16.76 -6.17
C ALA A 205 1.80 -16.51 -4.65
N ARG A 206 2.69 -17.14 -3.87
CA ARG A 206 2.78 -16.93 -2.42
C ARG A 206 3.09 -15.48 -2.02
N PHE A 207 3.64 -14.69 -2.92
CA PHE A 207 3.94 -13.28 -2.69
C PHE A 207 3.00 -12.40 -3.51
N MET A 208 2.96 -12.58 -4.83
CA MET A 208 2.17 -11.72 -5.71
C MET A 208 0.66 -11.70 -5.36
N ASP A 209 0.07 -12.85 -5.05
CA ASP A 209 -1.38 -12.96 -4.87
C ASP A 209 -1.84 -12.48 -3.48
N LYS A 210 -0.92 -12.37 -2.51
CA LYS A 210 -1.21 -11.73 -1.21
C LYS A 210 -0.79 -10.25 -1.15
N ASP A 211 0.23 -9.84 -1.90
CA ASP A 211 0.84 -8.51 -1.78
C ASP A 211 0.43 -7.60 -2.97
N GLN A 212 1.17 -7.67 -4.08
CA GLN A 212 1.09 -6.66 -5.16
C GLN A 212 -0.24 -6.63 -5.90
N LYS A 213 -0.81 -7.78 -6.28
CA LYS A 213 -2.10 -7.83 -7.00
C LYS A 213 -3.25 -7.23 -6.20
N PRO A 214 -3.53 -7.66 -4.96
CA PRO A 214 -4.60 -7.06 -4.17
C PRO A 214 -4.34 -5.57 -3.89
N ALA A 215 -3.09 -5.15 -3.65
CA ALA A 215 -2.75 -3.73 -3.48
C ALA A 215 -3.12 -2.87 -4.70
N LEU A 216 -2.78 -3.35 -5.90
CA LEU A 216 -3.14 -2.69 -7.15
C LEU A 216 -4.65 -2.70 -7.40
N ALA A 217 -5.33 -3.81 -7.12
CA ALA A 217 -6.77 -3.89 -7.22
C ALA A 217 -7.46 -2.85 -6.31
N TYR A 218 -7.03 -2.71 -5.06
CA TYR A 218 -7.54 -1.70 -4.14
C TYR A 218 -7.25 -0.27 -4.64
N PHE A 219 -6.06 -0.04 -5.19
CA PHE A 219 -5.69 1.25 -5.79
C PHE A 219 -6.56 1.59 -7.01
N TYR A 220 -6.84 0.62 -7.88
CA TYR A 220 -7.70 0.84 -9.06
C TYR A 220 -9.17 1.03 -8.68
N VAL A 221 -9.65 0.39 -7.62
CA VAL A 221 -10.98 0.68 -7.06
C VAL A 221 -11.05 2.13 -6.59
N LYS A 222 -10.01 2.60 -5.90
CA LYS A 222 -9.91 4.01 -5.51
C LYS A 222 -9.95 4.93 -6.73
N GLU A 223 -9.25 4.62 -7.81
CA GLU A 223 -9.33 5.41 -9.06
C GLU A 223 -10.72 5.39 -9.69
N MET A 224 -11.41 4.24 -9.69
CA MET A 224 -12.77 4.12 -10.22
C MET A 224 -13.81 4.88 -9.40
N LEU A 225 -13.68 4.88 -8.07
CA LEU A 225 -14.63 5.52 -7.16
C LEU A 225 -14.31 7.00 -6.89
N GLY A 226 -13.04 7.38 -7.02
CA GLY A 226 -12.51 8.64 -6.53
C GLY A 226 -12.29 8.65 -5.00
N ASP A 227 -11.44 9.57 -4.55
CA ASP A 227 -10.92 9.59 -3.16
C ASP A 227 -12.03 9.69 -2.11
N GLU A 228 -13.00 10.57 -2.28
CA GLU A 228 -14.05 10.81 -1.28
C GLU A 228 -14.91 9.56 -1.04
N LEU A 229 -15.38 8.95 -2.13
CA LEU A 229 -16.26 7.79 -2.06
C LEU A 229 -15.51 6.54 -1.60
N PHE A 230 -14.28 6.35 -2.07
CA PHE A 230 -13.41 5.26 -1.62
C PHE A 230 -13.12 5.35 -0.12
N LEU A 231 -12.67 6.52 0.37
CA LEU A 231 -12.40 6.72 1.80
C LEU A 231 -13.66 6.58 2.64
N LYS A 232 -14.83 6.99 2.15
CA LYS A 232 -16.10 6.75 2.83
C LYS A 232 -16.37 5.24 2.94
N ALA A 233 -16.28 4.50 1.84
CA ALA A 233 -16.53 3.06 1.81
C ALA A 233 -15.57 2.27 2.70
N LEU A 234 -14.26 2.56 2.62
CA LEU A 234 -13.24 1.92 3.45
C LEU A 234 -13.47 2.19 4.95
N ARG A 235 -13.80 3.42 5.33
CA ARG A 235 -14.11 3.74 6.73
C ARG A 235 -15.39 3.07 7.22
N VAL A 236 -16.41 2.92 6.38
CA VAL A 236 -17.62 2.16 6.73
C VAL A 236 -17.27 0.69 6.95
N TYR A 237 -16.44 0.10 6.08
CA TYR A 237 -15.95 -1.28 6.26
C TYR A 237 -15.21 -1.43 7.59
N ILE A 238 -14.18 -0.63 7.84
CA ILE A 238 -13.38 -0.71 9.08
C ILE A 238 -14.28 -0.54 10.32
N ASN A 239 -15.15 0.47 10.34
CA ASN A 239 -16.01 0.71 11.51
C ASN A 239 -17.09 -0.37 11.72
N SER A 240 -17.56 -1.01 10.66
CA SER A 240 -18.57 -2.08 10.74
C SER A 240 -17.96 -3.38 11.23
N TRP A 241 -16.67 -3.60 10.96
CA TRP A 241 -16.01 -4.87 11.17
C TRP A 241 -14.93 -4.87 12.26
N LYS A 242 -14.54 -3.72 12.82
CA LYS A 242 -13.58 -3.65 13.94
C LYS A 242 -13.90 -4.65 15.07
N GLY A 243 -12.91 -5.46 15.45
CA GLY A 243 -13.03 -6.51 16.47
C GLY A 243 -13.95 -7.68 16.11
N LYS A 244 -14.26 -7.90 14.83
CA LYS A 244 -15.01 -9.06 14.33
C LYS A 244 -14.06 -9.92 13.49
N HIS A 245 -14.58 -10.59 12.45
CA HIS A 245 -13.79 -11.40 11.52
C HIS A 245 -14.42 -11.40 10.11
N PRO A 246 -14.30 -10.32 9.33
CA PRO A 246 -14.86 -10.29 7.97
C PRO A 246 -14.14 -11.27 7.05
N THR A 247 -14.89 -11.86 6.13
CA THR A 247 -14.38 -12.57 4.96
C THR A 247 -14.15 -11.60 3.80
N PRO A 248 -13.47 -12.02 2.71
CA PRO A 248 -13.36 -11.18 1.51
C PRO A 248 -14.70 -10.71 0.95
N TYR A 249 -15.73 -11.56 1.01
CA TYR A 249 -17.07 -11.22 0.55
C TYR A 249 -17.68 -10.08 1.35
N ASP A 250 -17.42 -10.00 2.66
CA ASP A 250 -17.89 -8.89 3.49
C ASP A 250 -17.26 -7.57 3.08
N PHE A 251 -15.98 -7.59 2.71
CA PHE A 251 -15.29 -6.43 2.15
C PHE A 251 -15.91 -6.01 0.81
N PHE A 252 -15.97 -6.91 -0.18
CA PHE A 252 -16.52 -6.61 -1.50
C PHE A 252 -17.96 -6.06 -1.44
N ASN A 253 -18.82 -6.73 -0.66
CA ASN A 253 -20.20 -6.30 -0.47
C ASN A 253 -20.31 -4.95 0.24
N CYS A 254 -19.43 -4.67 1.21
CA CYS A 254 -19.42 -3.39 1.91
C CYS A 254 -19.02 -2.23 0.98
N ILE A 255 -17.99 -2.44 0.14
CA ILE A 255 -17.57 -1.43 -0.84
C ILE A 255 -18.68 -1.18 -1.87
N ASN A 256 -19.30 -2.22 -2.42
CA ASN A 256 -20.43 -2.08 -3.36
C ASN A 256 -21.60 -1.32 -2.73
N THR A 257 -22.03 -1.76 -1.54
CA THR A 257 -23.18 -1.18 -0.84
C THR A 257 -22.95 0.28 -0.48
N THR A 258 -21.77 0.61 0.05
CA THR A 258 -21.47 1.97 0.50
C THR A 258 -21.23 2.94 -0.66
N SER A 259 -20.61 2.45 -1.74
CA SER A 259 -20.38 3.25 -2.94
C SER A 259 -21.62 3.43 -3.81
N GLY A 260 -22.61 2.54 -3.68
CA GLY A 260 -23.76 2.48 -4.59
C GLY A 260 -23.38 2.07 -6.01
N LYS A 261 -22.19 1.48 -6.20
CA LYS A 261 -21.68 0.99 -7.48
C LYS A 261 -21.60 -0.53 -7.45
N ASN A 262 -22.05 -1.18 -8.53
CA ASN A 262 -21.78 -2.59 -8.73
C ASN A 262 -20.34 -2.75 -9.26
N LEU A 263 -19.44 -3.27 -8.43
CA LEU A 263 -18.06 -3.60 -8.79
C LEU A 263 -17.84 -5.12 -8.90
N ASP A 264 -18.91 -5.94 -8.92
CA ASP A 264 -18.79 -7.41 -8.99
C ASP A 264 -18.00 -7.87 -10.20
N TRP A 265 -18.14 -7.17 -11.33
CA TRP A 265 -17.37 -7.43 -12.54
C TRP A 265 -15.86 -7.23 -12.32
N PHE A 266 -15.47 -6.28 -11.47
CA PHE A 266 -14.08 -5.98 -11.16
C PHE A 266 -13.54 -6.95 -10.12
N TRP A 267 -14.33 -7.26 -9.08
CA TRP A 267 -13.99 -8.30 -8.11
C TRP A 267 -13.78 -9.64 -8.79
N GLN A 268 -14.70 -10.03 -9.67
CA GLN A 268 -14.58 -11.23 -10.47
C GLN A 268 -13.26 -11.28 -11.24
N ASN A 269 -12.91 -10.20 -11.93
CA ASN A 269 -11.73 -10.13 -12.77
C ASN A 269 -10.42 -10.20 -11.97
N TRP A 270 -10.28 -9.41 -10.90
CA TRP A 270 -9.05 -9.32 -10.13
C TRP A 270 -8.86 -10.40 -9.06
N PHE A 271 -9.97 -10.89 -8.48
CA PHE A 271 -9.90 -11.76 -7.31
C PHE A 271 -10.25 -13.22 -7.61
N PHE A 272 -11.11 -13.47 -8.61
CA PHE A 272 -11.61 -14.81 -8.91
C PHE A 272 -11.10 -15.37 -10.24
N GLU A 273 -10.58 -14.53 -11.13
CA GLU A 273 -10.03 -14.93 -12.41
C GLU A 273 -8.50 -14.85 -12.43
N LYS A 274 -7.92 -15.43 -13.48
CA LYS A 274 -6.51 -15.37 -13.79
C LYS A 274 -6.31 -14.38 -14.93
N GLY A 275 -6.36 -13.10 -14.61
CA GLY A 275 -6.20 -12.04 -15.59
C GLY A 275 -4.73 -11.82 -15.97
N VAL A 276 -4.52 -11.32 -17.19
CA VAL A 276 -3.20 -10.90 -17.67
C VAL A 276 -3.26 -9.41 -17.98
N PRO A 277 -2.47 -8.56 -17.32
CA PRO A 277 -2.44 -7.13 -17.60
C PRO A 277 -1.55 -6.86 -18.82
N ASP A 278 -2.17 -6.60 -19.97
CA ASP A 278 -1.48 -6.23 -21.22
C ASP A 278 -2.33 -5.20 -21.97
N LEU A 279 -1.86 -3.96 -22.00
CA LEU A 279 -2.45 -2.88 -22.78
C LEU A 279 -1.57 -2.59 -23.99
N ALA A 280 -2.15 -2.03 -25.06
CA ALA A 280 -1.37 -1.63 -26.22
C ALA A 280 -1.86 -0.32 -26.82
N ILE A 281 -0.94 0.56 -27.21
CA ILE A 281 -1.26 1.68 -28.11
C ILE A 281 -1.47 1.10 -29.52
N SER A 282 -2.73 0.84 -29.87
CA SER A 282 -3.07 0.13 -31.11
C SER A 282 -3.27 1.05 -32.30
N LYS A 283 -3.59 2.34 -32.08
CA LYS A 283 -3.83 3.29 -33.17
C LYS A 283 -3.60 4.74 -32.74
N VAL A 284 -2.87 5.49 -33.56
CA VAL A 284 -2.73 6.95 -33.46
C VAL A 284 -2.97 7.58 -34.82
N ILE A 285 -3.91 8.51 -34.90
CA ILE A 285 -4.21 9.28 -36.11
C ILE A 285 -4.19 10.77 -35.76
N LEU A 286 -3.39 11.54 -36.50
CA LEU A 286 -3.42 13.00 -36.46
C LEU A 286 -4.04 13.53 -37.76
N LYS A 287 -5.23 14.15 -37.69
CA LYS A 287 -5.90 14.76 -38.84
C LYS A 287 -6.55 16.08 -38.43
N ASN A 288 -6.37 17.12 -39.23
CA ASN A 288 -7.00 18.44 -39.00
C ASN A 288 -6.79 18.98 -37.57
N LYS A 289 -5.57 18.88 -37.02
CA LYS A 289 -5.22 19.27 -35.64
C LYS A 289 -5.94 18.47 -34.54
N ILE A 290 -6.56 17.34 -34.87
CA ILE A 290 -7.16 16.42 -33.91
C ILE A 290 -6.33 15.15 -33.88
N CYS A 291 -5.80 14.81 -32.70
CA CYS A 291 -5.21 13.52 -32.43
C CYS A 291 -6.31 12.57 -31.94
N SER A 292 -6.41 11.40 -32.56
CA SER A 292 -7.27 10.29 -32.13
C SER A 292 -6.38 9.10 -31.79
N LEU A 293 -6.54 8.58 -30.59
CA LEU A 293 -5.73 7.49 -30.04
C LEU A 293 -6.67 6.37 -29.59
N VAL A 294 -6.25 5.12 -29.80
CA VAL A 294 -6.95 3.93 -29.28
C VAL A 294 -5.94 3.10 -28.48
N VAL A 295 -6.33 2.75 -27.27
CA VAL A 295 -5.66 1.75 -26.45
C VAL A 295 -6.50 0.47 -26.48
N SER A 296 -5.87 -0.66 -26.72
CA SER A 296 -6.51 -1.98 -26.63
C SER A 296 -6.13 -2.65 -25.32
N ASN A 297 -7.07 -3.35 -24.69
CA ASN A 297 -6.74 -4.36 -23.67
C ASN A 297 -6.48 -5.68 -24.41
N VAL A 298 -5.21 -6.00 -24.64
CA VAL A 298 -4.76 -7.22 -25.34
C VAL A 298 -4.87 -8.42 -24.41
N GLY A 299 -4.64 -8.20 -23.13
CA GLY A 299 -4.82 -9.19 -22.08
C GLY A 299 -6.27 -9.36 -21.65
N THR A 300 -6.43 -9.76 -20.39
CA THR A 300 -7.71 -10.09 -19.76
C THR A 300 -7.95 -9.38 -18.43
N GLU A 301 -6.92 -8.78 -17.83
CA GLU A 301 -7.03 -8.04 -16.58
C GLU A 301 -7.50 -6.59 -16.84
N ALA A 302 -8.36 -6.08 -15.96
CA ALA A 302 -8.90 -4.73 -16.04
C ALA A 302 -7.99 -3.74 -15.30
N VAL A 303 -6.97 -3.23 -16.00
CA VAL A 303 -6.03 -2.21 -15.51
C VAL A 303 -6.39 -0.80 -16.00
N PRO A 304 -6.11 0.29 -15.29
CA PRO A 304 -6.39 1.64 -15.78
C PRO A 304 -5.54 1.98 -17.02
N VAL A 305 -5.99 2.98 -17.79
CA VAL A 305 -5.27 3.50 -18.94
C VAL A 305 -4.69 4.87 -18.60
N HIS A 306 -3.37 4.93 -18.45
CA HIS A 306 -2.65 6.18 -18.19
C HIS A 306 -1.70 6.48 -19.35
N LEU A 307 -1.89 7.62 -20.00
CA LEU A 307 -1.11 8.02 -21.16
C LEU A 307 -0.41 9.35 -20.93
N THR A 308 0.86 9.41 -21.33
CA THR A 308 1.61 10.67 -21.42
C THR A 308 1.92 10.97 -22.88
N VAL A 309 1.41 12.10 -23.36
CA VAL A 309 1.69 12.65 -24.68
C VAL A 309 2.83 13.67 -24.55
N TYR A 310 3.90 13.46 -25.29
CA TYR A 310 5.07 14.33 -25.36
C TYR A 310 5.04 15.14 -26.65
N PHE A 311 5.25 16.44 -26.54
CA PHE A 311 5.36 17.35 -27.69
C PHE A 311 6.82 17.71 -27.99
N ALA A 312 7.08 18.13 -29.22
CA ALA A 312 8.42 18.52 -29.67
C ALA A 312 8.95 19.78 -28.96
N ASP A 313 8.08 20.61 -28.39
CA ASP A 313 8.42 21.79 -27.59
C ASP A 313 8.80 21.45 -26.12
N GLY A 314 8.79 20.16 -25.76
CA GLY A 314 9.08 19.68 -24.41
C GLY A 314 7.88 19.64 -23.47
N SER A 315 6.73 20.19 -23.86
CA SER A 315 5.51 20.12 -23.05
C SER A 315 4.90 18.72 -23.06
N LYS A 316 4.07 18.43 -22.04
CA LYS A 316 3.37 17.14 -21.87
C LYS A 316 1.86 17.35 -21.74
N GLN A 317 1.10 16.34 -22.12
CA GLN A 317 -0.33 16.24 -21.84
C GLN A 317 -0.64 14.83 -21.32
N TYR A 318 -1.49 14.76 -20.29
CA TYR A 318 -1.90 13.50 -19.69
C TYR A 318 -3.33 13.15 -20.10
N LEU A 319 -3.56 11.89 -20.42
CA LEU A 319 -4.89 11.34 -20.69
C LEU A 319 -5.06 10.12 -19.81
N ASN A 320 -6.19 10.02 -19.10
CA ASN A 320 -6.45 8.92 -18.20
C ASN A 320 -7.86 8.37 -18.36
N SER A 321 -8.01 7.09 -18.01
CA SER A 321 -9.28 6.43 -17.83
C SER A 321 -9.10 5.33 -16.80
N SER A 322 -9.93 5.29 -15.77
CA SER A 322 -9.89 4.21 -14.79
C SER A 322 -10.24 2.86 -15.44
N ALA A 323 -9.99 1.77 -14.72
CA ALA A 323 -10.31 0.40 -15.14
C ALA A 323 -11.79 0.21 -15.54
N ALA A 324 -12.69 1.10 -15.09
CA ALA A 324 -14.10 1.11 -15.48
C ALA A 324 -14.33 1.22 -17.00
N CYS A 325 -13.33 1.65 -17.79
CA CYS A 325 -13.46 1.64 -19.25
C CYS A 325 -13.55 0.26 -19.89
N TRP A 326 -13.22 -0.81 -19.15
CA TRP A 326 -13.32 -2.21 -19.60
C TRP A 326 -14.65 -2.88 -19.22
N MET A 327 -15.51 -2.18 -18.49
CA MET A 327 -16.84 -2.66 -18.13
C MET A 327 -17.60 -3.18 -19.37
N ASN A 328 -18.45 -4.18 -19.15
CA ASN A 328 -19.26 -4.81 -20.20
C ASN A 328 -18.43 -5.43 -21.35
N GLY A 329 -17.19 -5.84 -21.07
CA GLY A 329 -16.33 -6.53 -22.03
C GLY A 329 -15.74 -5.61 -23.11
N ALA A 330 -15.69 -4.30 -22.88
CA ALA A 330 -15.02 -3.38 -23.78
C ALA A 330 -13.54 -3.78 -23.94
N LYS A 331 -13.06 -3.85 -25.18
CA LYS A 331 -11.67 -4.23 -25.51
C LYS A 331 -10.80 -3.08 -25.97
N THR A 332 -11.40 -1.90 -26.17
CA THR A 332 -10.67 -0.71 -26.59
C THR A 332 -11.18 0.54 -25.89
N LYS A 333 -10.27 1.47 -25.63
CA LYS A 333 -10.55 2.80 -25.11
C LYS A 333 -10.00 3.85 -26.07
N ALA A 334 -10.91 4.66 -26.61
CA ALA A 334 -10.55 5.78 -27.48
C ALA A 334 -10.33 7.07 -26.66
N PHE A 335 -9.36 7.87 -27.09
CA PHE A 335 -9.09 9.22 -26.64
C PHE A 335 -9.02 10.17 -27.84
N SER A 336 -9.40 11.43 -27.63
CA SER A 336 -9.18 12.46 -28.62
C SER A 336 -8.89 13.80 -27.98
N PHE A 337 -8.00 14.57 -28.58
CA PHE A 337 -7.69 15.93 -28.18
C PHE A 337 -7.25 16.77 -29.38
N SER A 338 -7.53 18.07 -29.31
CA SER A 338 -7.05 19.04 -30.31
C SER A 338 -5.67 19.55 -29.93
N THR A 339 -4.77 19.65 -30.90
CA THR A 339 -3.43 20.23 -30.70
C THR A 339 -2.89 20.85 -31.98
N SER A 340 -2.25 22.02 -31.85
CA SER A 340 -1.41 22.62 -32.90
C SER A 340 0.07 22.28 -32.73
N LYS A 341 0.45 21.62 -31.62
CA LYS A 341 1.82 21.26 -31.32
C LYS A 341 2.20 19.99 -32.06
N ARG A 342 3.46 19.90 -32.49
CA ARG A 342 4.01 18.68 -33.09
C ARG A 342 4.16 17.61 -32.01
N LEU A 343 3.49 16.47 -32.21
CA LEU A 343 3.66 15.28 -31.37
C LEU A 343 5.08 14.74 -31.53
N LYS A 344 5.67 14.29 -30.43
CA LYS A 344 6.97 13.60 -30.41
C LYS A 344 6.78 12.11 -30.10
N GLU A 345 6.07 11.81 -29.03
CA GLU A 345 5.94 10.46 -28.48
C GLU A 345 4.67 10.36 -27.64
N ILE A 346 4.10 9.16 -27.54
CA ILE A 346 3.04 8.82 -26.60
C ILE A 346 3.49 7.56 -25.86
N THR A 347 3.42 7.58 -24.54
CA THR A 347 3.73 6.42 -23.68
C THR A 347 2.50 6.02 -22.89
N LEU A 348 2.32 4.72 -22.71
CA LEU A 348 1.29 4.10 -21.89
C LEU A 348 1.91 3.56 -20.59
N GLY A 349 1.25 3.80 -19.47
CA GLY A 349 1.64 3.35 -18.14
C GLY A 349 2.23 4.44 -17.24
N THR A 350 2.21 4.15 -15.94
CA THR A 350 2.80 4.88 -14.83
C THR A 350 3.62 3.92 -13.95
N ALA A 351 4.09 4.39 -12.80
CA ALA A 351 4.76 3.55 -11.80
C ALA A 351 3.89 2.42 -11.23
N TYR A 352 2.55 2.53 -11.33
CA TYR A 352 1.59 1.63 -10.70
C TYR A 352 0.74 0.85 -11.71
N ASP A 353 1.11 0.88 -13.00
CA ASP A 353 0.37 0.16 -14.03
C ASP A 353 1.08 -1.15 -14.35
N ALA A 354 0.42 -2.26 -14.04
CA ALA A 354 0.89 -3.57 -14.46
C ALA A 354 0.71 -3.70 -15.97
N ASP A 355 1.75 -4.18 -16.65
CA ASP A 355 1.76 -4.46 -18.07
C ASP A 355 2.89 -5.45 -18.41
N ILE A 356 2.51 -6.66 -18.81
CA ILE A 356 3.45 -7.75 -19.12
C ILE A 356 4.24 -7.51 -20.42
N ASN A 357 3.80 -6.60 -21.29
CA ASN A 357 4.39 -6.38 -22.61
C ASN A 357 4.65 -4.90 -22.89
N LYS A 358 5.65 -4.34 -22.21
CA LYS A 358 6.01 -2.93 -22.40
C LYS A 358 6.41 -2.53 -23.83
N GLN A 359 6.64 -3.45 -24.76
CA GLN A 359 7.04 -3.10 -26.13
C GLN A 359 5.93 -2.41 -26.94
N ASN A 360 4.66 -2.69 -26.64
CA ASN A 360 3.49 -2.11 -27.30
C ASN A 360 2.96 -0.82 -26.63
N ASN A 361 3.68 -0.33 -25.60
CA ASN A 361 3.32 0.85 -24.80
C ASN A 361 3.88 2.17 -25.32
N TYR A 362 4.51 2.14 -26.49
CA TYR A 362 5.18 3.30 -27.06
C TYR A 362 4.70 3.56 -28.49
N TRP A 363 4.36 4.80 -28.78
CA TRP A 363 4.20 5.31 -30.12
C TRP A 363 5.11 6.51 -30.34
N LYS A 364 5.87 6.52 -31.44
CA LYS A 364 6.69 7.66 -31.84
C LYS A 364 6.14 8.28 -33.10
N ALA A 365 6.17 9.61 -33.16
CA ALA A 365 5.75 10.32 -34.35
C ALA A 365 6.66 9.93 -35.55
N PRO A 366 6.07 9.68 -36.73
CA PRO A 366 6.83 9.34 -37.93
C PRO A 366 7.69 10.51 -38.45
#